data_AF-A0A1I7DQV1-F1
#
_entry.id   AF-A0A1I7DQV1-F1
#
_cell.length_a   1.000
_cell.length_b   1.000
_cell.length_c   1.000
_cell.angle_alpha   90.00
_cell.angle_beta   90.00
_cell.angle_gamma   90.00
#
_symmetry.space_group_name_H-M   'P 1'
#
loop_
_entity.id
_entity.type
_entity.pdbx_description
1 polymer ?
#
loop_
_entity_poly.entity_id
_entity_poly.type
_entity_poly.pdbx_seq_one_letter_code
_entity_poly.pdbx_strand_id
1 'polypeptide(L)'
;MANKLRVFISSTMKDLRNERQEVVDRLNFLGFEPVNAEEFSPNGQTSWEVIEPKIRDCHLFVLLLGDSYGWEPDSGYGGGEGKSVTHLEYDAARALNIPVLPFMKKLDYGSKEDKLRDAFRTAVAAWDGGHFRAEFDLAKDLADKVAKALVAFCSETALKELLSLRDGQLTPPHAAVQSAEPLPVHDDDKWVLLGGAGLSISAGYPTANLIISSLAAQLWPDVAASDIYTRYSFDEVAGYYESQRGRDALLQDVKALLDTPQKVWPTEAHFEAVKKFKTILTTNYDQLFELACMTSGIPYVVITPSDPKPPEKGKVSIIKLSGTISELESLRLTAKDLQEVMANEAFFRMLKQSLAGRKVVVVGHALRDAHVLKALTESGISGPGLYVSPNPGPAADITLHRFNLQVKPQKADAFLASFNPDVVM
;
A
#
# COMPACT_ATOMS: atom_id res chain seq x y z
N MET A 1 3.12 13.31 -5.66
CA MET A 1 2.32 13.14 -4.43
C MET A 1 2.05 11.66 -4.27
N ALA A 2 1.98 11.14 -3.05
CA ALA A 2 1.63 9.73 -2.83
C ALA A 2 0.11 9.58 -3.02
N ASN A 3 -0.32 8.65 -3.88
CA ASN A 3 -1.74 8.36 -4.13
C ASN A 3 -2.28 7.32 -3.13
N LYS A 4 -1.74 7.34 -1.91
CA LYS A 4 -2.21 6.44 -0.83
C LYS A 4 -3.55 6.91 -0.31
N LEU A 5 -4.40 5.96 0.07
CA LEU A 5 -5.59 6.27 0.84
C LEU A 5 -5.18 6.77 2.23
N ARG A 6 -5.51 8.03 2.49
CA ARG A 6 -5.23 8.76 3.74
C ARG A 6 -6.39 8.60 4.71
N VAL A 7 -6.09 8.22 5.94
CA VAL A 7 -7.08 7.93 6.99
C VAL A 7 -6.83 8.86 8.18
N PHE A 8 -7.73 9.80 8.42
CA PHE A 8 -7.66 10.65 9.59
C PHE A 8 -8.08 9.87 10.83
N ILE A 9 -7.27 9.91 11.88
CA ILE A 9 -7.57 9.25 13.15
C ILE A 9 -7.90 10.34 14.17
N SER A 10 -9.17 10.40 14.59
CA SER A 10 -9.63 11.29 15.66
C SER A 10 -9.89 10.48 16.92
N SER A 11 -9.35 10.92 18.05
CA SER A 11 -9.54 10.26 19.34
C SER A 11 -9.32 11.20 20.51
N THR A 12 -9.82 10.83 21.67
CA THR A 12 -9.43 11.44 22.94
C THR A 12 -7.99 11.03 23.30
N MET A 13 -7.14 12.00 23.62
CA MET A 13 -5.68 11.77 23.73
C MET A 13 -5.24 11.16 25.07
N LYS A 14 -5.99 11.38 26.15
CA LYS A 14 -5.57 11.00 27.51
C LYS A 14 -5.79 9.52 27.82
N ASP A 15 -6.83 8.93 27.24
CA ASP A 15 -7.40 7.63 27.61
C ASP A 15 -7.25 6.56 26.51
N LEU A 16 -6.85 6.93 25.28
CA LEU A 16 -6.74 6.01 24.14
C LEU A 16 -5.35 5.97 23.48
N ARG A 17 -4.28 6.31 24.20
CA ARG A 17 -2.94 6.40 23.61
C ARG A 17 -2.44 5.08 23.02
N ASN A 18 -2.67 3.97 23.70
CA ASN A 18 -2.21 2.64 23.24
C ASN A 18 -3.06 2.17 22.05
N GLU A 19 -4.37 2.34 22.15
CA GLU A 19 -5.37 2.06 21.13
C GLU A 19 -5.06 2.80 19.83
N ARG A 20 -4.75 4.09 19.92
CA ARG A 20 -4.41 4.93 18.77
C ARG A 20 -3.13 4.46 18.08
N GLN A 21 -2.09 4.12 18.85
CA GLN A 21 -0.83 3.61 18.27
C GLN A 21 -1.04 2.31 17.51
N GLU A 22 -1.80 1.36 18.09
CA GLU A 22 -2.11 0.08 17.42
C GLU A 22 -2.90 0.29 16.11
N VAL A 23 -3.79 1.28 16.07
CA VAL A 23 -4.51 1.66 14.84
C VAL A 23 -3.56 2.24 13.78
N VAL A 24 -2.64 3.13 14.18
CA VAL A 24 -1.61 3.70 13.27
C VAL A 24 -0.74 2.59 12.67
N ASP A 25 -0.25 1.68 13.51
CA ASP A 25 0.61 0.57 13.08
C ASP A 25 -0.14 -0.36 12.13
N ARG A 26 -1.42 -0.62 12.40
CA ARG A 26 -2.27 -1.46 11.54
C ARG A 26 -2.58 -0.81 10.19
N LEU A 27 -2.84 0.50 10.16
CA LEU A 27 -3.05 1.26 8.93
C LEU A 27 -1.82 1.19 8.02
N ASN A 28 -0.64 1.47 8.60
CA ASN A 28 0.64 1.37 7.90
C ASN A 28 0.89 -0.05 7.37
N PHE A 29 0.60 -1.08 8.18
CA PHE A 29 0.77 -2.48 7.81
C PHE A 29 -0.08 -2.88 6.58
N LEU A 30 -1.30 -2.34 6.47
CA LEU A 30 -2.20 -2.56 5.34
C LEU A 30 -1.88 -1.65 4.13
N GLY A 31 -1.07 -0.61 4.32
CA GLY A 31 -0.62 0.29 3.25
C GLY A 31 -1.35 1.64 3.19
N PHE A 32 -2.24 1.90 4.13
CA PHE A 32 -2.90 3.20 4.28
C PHE A 32 -1.93 4.23 4.88
N GLU A 33 -2.20 5.51 4.64
CA GLU A 33 -1.48 6.62 5.28
C GLU A 33 -2.28 7.12 6.48
N PRO A 34 -1.87 6.83 7.73
CA PRO A 34 -2.50 7.41 8.90
C PRO A 34 -2.20 8.93 8.96
N VAL A 35 -3.21 9.71 9.32
CA VAL A 35 -3.09 11.16 9.56
C VAL A 35 -3.56 11.46 10.98
N ASN A 36 -2.62 11.94 11.80
CA ASN A 36 -2.76 12.16 13.22
C ASN A 36 -2.04 13.46 13.63
N ALA A 37 -2.68 14.25 14.50
CA ALA A 37 -2.22 15.59 14.83
C ALA A 37 -0.84 15.64 15.51
N GLU A 38 -0.43 14.56 16.17
CA GLU A 38 0.84 14.47 16.89
C GLU A 38 2.08 14.48 15.99
N GLU A 39 1.91 14.16 14.70
CA GLU A 39 2.99 14.17 13.71
C GLU A 39 3.15 15.52 13.01
N PHE A 40 2.26 16.49 13.29
CA PHE A 40 2.30 17.78 12.63
C PHE A 40 3.43 18.64 13.20
N SER A 41 4.28 19.16 12.31
CA SER A 41 5.37 20.06 12.69
C SER A 41 4.83 21.46 13.02
N PRO A 42 5.34 22.13 14.06
CA PRO A 42 4.98 23.52 14.36
C PRO A 42 5.29 24.43 13.16
N ASN A 43 4.32 25.25 12.76
CA ASN A 43 4.44 26.10 11.56
C ASN A 43 3.93 27.54 11.78
N GLY A 44 3.64 27.93 13.02
CA GLY A 44 3.16 29.27 13.39
C GLY A 44 1.66 29.51 13.20
N GLN A 45 0.92 28.55 12.64
CA GLN A 45 -0.54 28.62 12.52
C GLN A 45 -1.23 28.09 13.79
N THR A 46 -2.50 28.40 13.97
CA THR A 46 -3.32 27.83 15.06
C THR A 46 -3.60 26.36 14.82
N SER A 47 -3.92 25.60 15.88
CA SER A 47 -4.20 24.17 15.78
C SER A 47 -5.28 23.84 14.76
N TRP A 48 -6.37 24.61 14.73
CA TRP A 48 -7.48 24.34 13.79
C TRP A 48 -7.11 24.65 12.34
N GLU A 49 -6.35 25.72 12.08
CA GLU A 49 -5.84 26.06 10.75
C GLU A 49 -4.90 24.98 10.17
N VAL A 50 -4.30 24.16 11.03
CA VAL A 50 -3.50 23.00 10.61
C VAL A 50 -4.34 21.74 10.48
N ILE A 51 -5.26 21.48 11.42
CA ILE A 51 -6.03 20.23 11.49
C ILE A 51 -7.09 20.15 10.38
N GLU A 52 -7.85 21.21 10.11
CA GLU A 52 -8.96 21.15 9.16
C GLU A 52 -8.49 20.81 7.73
N PRO A 53 -7.43 21.42 7.19
CA PRO A 53 -6.91 21.02 5.87
C PRO A 53 -6.43 19.56 5.85
N LYS A 54 -5.89 19.07 6.96
CA LYS A 54 -5.43 17.67 7.06
C LYS A 54 -6.60 16.68 7.06
N ILE A 55 -7.71 17.01 7.71
CA ILE A 55 -8.97 16.24 7.62
C ILE A 55 -9.49 16.30 6.19
N ARG A 56 -9.53 17.50 5.60
CA ARG A 56 -10.01 17.72 4.23
C ARG A 56 -9.29 16.84 3.22
N ASP A 57 -7.98 16.68 3.36
CA ASP A 57 -7.21 15.86 2.43
C ASP A 57 -7.26 14.33 2.71
N CYS A 58 -8.14 13.88 3.60
CA CYS A 58 -8.33 12.46 3.91
C CYS A 58 -9.48 11.81 3.13
N HIS A 59 -9.36 10.50 2.94
CA HIS A 59 -10.32 9.65 2.25
C HIS A 59 -11.29 8.98 3.23
N LEU A 60 -10.83 8.68 4.44
CA LEU A 60 -11.59 8.06 5.52
C LEU A 60 -11.33 8.78 6.83
N PHE A 61 -12.29 8.68 7.74
CA PHE A 61 -12.20 9.21 9.08
C PHE A 61 -12.49 8.10 10.10
N VAL A 62 -11.47 7.71 10.88
CA VAL A 62 -11.62 6.77 11.99
C VAL A 62 -11.83 7.57 13.27
N LEU A 63 -12.99 7.38 13.90
CA LEU A 63 -13.36 8.04 15.14
C LEU A 63 -13.26 7.05 16.31
N LEU A 64 -12.39 7.33 17.28
CA LEU A 64 -12.23 6.52 18.49
C LEU A 64 -12.80 7.28 19.70
N LEU A 65 -13.82 6.71 20.35
CA LEU A 65 -14.46 7.30 21.53
C LEU A 65 -14.14 6.48 22.78
N GLY A 66 -13.49 7.13 23.75
CA GLY A 66 -12.99 6.51 24.97
C GLY A 66 -13.87 6.74 26.20
N ASP A 67 -13.20 6.87 27.34
CA ASP A 67 -13.77 7.02 28.68
C ASP A 67 -14.14 8.48 29.01
N SER A 68 -13.62 9.45 28.24
CA SER A 68 -13.86 10.88 28.43
C SER A 68 -14.46 11.55 27.18
N TYR A 69 -15.10 12.71 27.35
CA TYR A 69 -15.56 13.53 26.21
C TYR A 69 -14.42 14.15 25.38
N GLY A 70 -13.27 14.38 26.03
CA GLY A 70 -12.11 15.06 25.44
C GLY A 70 -11.92 16.48 25.98
N TRP A 71 -10.95 17.20 25.41
CA TRP A 71 -10.67 18.59 25.78
C TRP A 71 -11.49 19.56 24.93
N GLU A 72 -12.11 20.53 25.60
CA GLU A 72 -12.89 21.61 25.00
C GLU A 72 -12.01 22.86 24.84
N PRO A 73 -11.99 23.52 23.67
CA PRO A 73 -11.28 24.78 23.51
C PRO A 73 -11.89 25.90 24.36
N ASP A 74 -11.05 26.61 25.12
CA ASP A 74 -11.49 27.76 25.94
C ASP A 74 -11.69 29.04 25.10
N SER A 75 -11.02 29.13 23.94
CA SER A 75 -11.07 30.27 23.01
C SER A 75 -10.62 29.84 21.61
N GLY A 76 -10.89 30.67 20.60
CA GLY A 76 -10.61 30.34 19.18
C GLY A 76 -11.74 29.53 18.54
N TYR A 77 -11.43 28.76 17.49
CA TYR A 77 -12.42 27.92 16.82
C TYR A 77 -12.98 26.86 17.78
N GLY A 78 -14.32 26.77 17.87
CA GLY A 78 -15.01 25.90 18.83
C GLY A 78 -15.05 26.43 20.26
N GLY A 79 -14.43 27.58 20.54
CA GLY A 79 -14.40 28.20 21.86
C GLY A 79 -15.80 28.61 22.33
N GLY A 80 -16.24 28.05 23.46
CA GLY A 80 -17.56 28.34 24.04
C GLY A 80 -18.74 27.59 23.40
N GLU A 81 -18.48 26.68 22.44
CA GLU A 81 -19.53 25.85 21.82
C GLU A 81 -19.88 24.61 22.65
N GLY A 82 -19.14 24.33 23.73
CA GLY A 82 -19.30 23.13 24.55
C GLY A 82 -18.91 21.85 23.81
N LYS A 83 -18.03 21.97 22.81
CA LYS A 83 -17.59 20.87 21.95
C LYS A 83 -16.13 20.54 22.17
N SER A 84 -15.82 19.25 22.35
CA SER A 84 -14.44 18.79 22.40
C SER A 84 -13.78 18.85 21.02
N VAL A 85 -12.45 18.90 20.97
CA VAL A 85 -11.70 18.87 19.70
C VAL A 85 -12.10 17.67 18.84
N THR A 86 -12.22 16.48 19.44
CA THR A 86 -12.68 15.26 18.76
C THR A 86 -14.08 15.42 18.14
N HIS A 87 -14.98 16.12 18.83
CA HIS A 87 -16.32 16.41 18.32
C HIS A 87 -16.26 17.38 17.12
N LEU A 88 -15.43 18.44 17.22
CA LEU A 88 -15.24 19.41 16.13
C LEU A 88 -14.65 18.75 14.88
N GLU A 89 -13.67 17.85 15.05
CA GLU A 89 -13.07 17.08 13.95
C GLU A 89 -14.12 16.16 13.28
N TYR A 90 -14.99 15.51 14.06
CA TYR A 90 -16.10 14.71 13.55
C TYR A 90 -17.10 15.55 12.74
N ASP A 91 -17.49 16.73 13.25
CA ASP A 91 -18.39 17.63 12.55
C ASP A 91 -17.78 18.11 11.22
N ALA A 92 -16.48 18.42 11.20
CA ALA A 92 -15.76 18.78 9.98
C ALA A 92 -15.75 17.64 8.95
N ALA A 93 -15.45 16.41 9.38
CA ALA A 93 -15.47 15.24 8.52
C ALA A 93 -16.85 15.00 7.89
N ARG A 94 -17.92 15.15 8.68
CA ARG A 94 -19.30 15.04 8.18
C ARG A 94 -19.65 16.14 7.18
N ALA A 95 -19.29 17.39 7.48
CA ALA A 95 -19.53 18.51 6.57
C ALA A 95 -18.82 18.33 5.22
N LEU A 96 -17.68 17.62 5.21
CA LEU A 96 -16.90 17.29 4.03
C LEU A 96 -17.33 15.98 3.34
N ASN A 97 -18.37 15.30 3.83
CA ASN A 97 -18.85 13.99 3.37
C ASN A 97 -17.76 12.91 3.35
N ILE A 98 -16.84 12.95 4.31
CA ILE A 98 -15.84 11.90 4.48
C ILE A 98 -16.52 10.70 5.15
N PRO A 99 -16.39 9.46 4.64
CA PRO A 99 -16.89 8.29 5.34
C PRO A 99 -16.29 8.15 6.73
N VAL A 100 -17.15 8.09 7.75
CA VAL A 100 -16.77 8.00 9.17
C VAL A 100 -16.95 6.57 9.68
N LEU A 101 -15.93 6.06 10.37
CA LEU A 101 -15.88 4.73 11.00
C LEU A 101 -15.73 4.89 12.52
N PRO A 102 -16.84 4.86 13.28
CA PRO A 102 -16.81 5.00 14.73
C PRO A 102 -16.51 3.69 15.45
N PHE A 103 -15.55 3.74 16.36
CA PHE A 103 -15.21 2.70 17.31
C PHE A 103 -15.34 3.24 18.73
N MET A 104 -16.09 2.55 19.57
CA MET A 104 -16.40 3.00 20.92
C MET A 104 -15.85 2.03 21.97
N LYS A 105 -15.03 2.53 22.89
CA LYS A 105 -14.55 1.73 24.01
C LYS A 105 -15.74 1.36 24.89
N LYS A 106 -15.84 0.10 25.32
CA LYS A 106 -16.82 -0.28 26.33
C LYS A 106 -16.44 0.36 27.65
N LEU A 107 -17.40 1.04 28.27
CA LEU A 107 -17.18 1.68 29.55
C LEU A 107 -17.27 0.61 30.65
N ASP A 108 -16.26 0.58 31.51
CA ASP A 108 -16.25 -0.30 32.67
C ASP A 108 -17.44 -0.02 33.61
N TYR A 109 -17.85 -1.04 34.35
CA TYR A 109 -18.88 -0.88 35.38
C TYR A 109 -18.39 0.11 36.45
N GLY A 110 -19.16 1.17 36.69
CA GLY A 110 -18.81 2.23 37.65
C GLY A 110 -17.94 3.34 37.06
N SER A 111 -17.72 3.37 35.74
CA SER A 111 -17.11 4.51 35.06
C SER A 111 -17.81 5.81 35.43
N LYS A 112 -17.01 6.87 35.60
CA LYS A 112 -17.51 8.20 35.97
C LYS A 112 -18.53 8.68 34.92
N GLU A 113 -19.65 9.21 35.41
CA GLU A 113 -20.64 9.85 34.57
C GLU A 113 -20.01 11.05 33.83
N ASP A 114 -20.16 11.07 32.52
CA ASP A 114 -19.74 12.15 31.66
C ASP A 114 -20.86 12.38 30.64
N LYS A 115 -21.73 13.34 30.96
CA LYS A 115 -22.95 13.61 30.17
C LYS A 115 -22.62 14.06 28.75
N LEU A 116 -21.50 14.77 28.54
CA LEU A 116 -21.10 15.22 27.22
C LEU A 116 -20.57 14.05 26.38
N ARG A 117 -19.76 13.17 26.98
CA ARG A 117 -19.33 11.91 26.35
C ARG A 117 -20.54 11.08 25.94
N ASP A 118 -21.47 10.85 26.85
CA ASP A 118 -22.61 9.96 26.62
C ASP A 118 -23.58 10.54 25.58
N ALA A 119 -23.81 11.86 25.61
CA ALA A 119 -24.59 12.56 24.59
C ALA A 119 -23.92 12.47 23.21
N PHE A 120 -22.60 12.65 23.12
CA PHE A 120 -21.88 12.55 21.86
C PHE A 120 -21.89 11.12 21.30
N ARG A 121 -21.63 10.11 22.15
CA ARG A 121 -21.74 8.70 21.74
C ARG A 121 -23.13 8.35 21.23
N THR A 122 -24.17 8.86 21.89
CA THR A 122 -25.57 8.69 21.45
C THR A 122 -25.82 9.35 20.11
N ALA A 123 -25.34 10.58 19.90
CA ALA A 123 -25.49 11.30 18.63
C ALA A 123 -24.76 10.61 17.48
N VAL A 124 -23.54 10.12 17.71
CA VAL A 124 -22.77 9.36 16.72
C VAL A 124 -23.46 8.04 16.37
N ALA A 125 -24.12 7.39 17.32
CA ALA A 125 -24.83 6.12 17.12
C ALA A 125 -26.33 6.27 16.78
N ALA A 126 -26.81 7.48 16.49
CA ALA A 126 -28.21 7.73 16.19
C ALA A 126 -28.68 6.95 14.94
N TRP A 127 -29.92 6.47 14.96
CA TRP A 127 -30.47 5.59 13.93
C TRP A 127 -30.64 6.26 12.56
N ASP A 128 -31.03 7.52 12.54
CA ASP A 128 -31.42 8.28 11.34
C ASP A 128 -30.27 9.11 10.75
N GLY A 129 -29.42 9.69 11.60
CA GLY A 129 -28.36 10.61 11.21
C GLY A 129 -26.97 10.28 11.76
N GLY A 130 -26.81 9.13 12.42
CA GLY A 130 -25.54 8.65 12.95
C GLY A 130 -24.87 7.62 12.05
N HIS A 131 -24.02 6.79 12.65
CA HIS A 131 -23.18 5.80 11.99
C HIS A 131 -23.29 4.45 12.70
N PHE A 132 -23.18 3.37 11.93
CA PHE A 132 -22.97 2.06 12.52
C PHE A 132 -21.60 2.03 13.22
N ARG A 133 -21.61 1.62 14.48
CA ARG A 133 -20.46 1.64 15.39
C ARG A 133 -20.07 0.24 15.81
N ALA A 134 -18.76 0.02 15.96
CA ALA A 134 -18.21 -1.16 16.60
C ALA A 134 -17.74 -0.81 18.02
N GLU A 135 -17.95 -1.72 18.97
CA GLU A 135 -17.43 -1.57 20.32
C GLU A 135 -16.10 -2.31 20.47
N PHE A 136 -15.21 -1.87 21.36
CA PHE A 136 -13.95 -2.56 21.66
C PHE A 136 -13.61 -2.51 23.15
N ASP A 137 -12.81 -3.47 23.59
CA ASP A 137 -12.32 -3.57 24.97
C ASP A 137 -10.80 -3.32 25.09
N LEU A 138 -10.03 -3.84 24.12
CA LEU A 138 -8.57 -3.80 24.12
C LEU A 138 -8.04 -3.15 22.85
N ALA A 139 -6.84 -2.56 22.92
CA ALA A 139 -6.15 -1.96 21.77
C ALA A 139 -5.96 -2.92 20.59
N LYS A 140 -5.59 -4.19 20.87
CA LYS A 140 -5.47 -5.22 19.82
C LYS A 140 -6.81 -5.49 19.11
N ASP A 141 -7.88 -5.64 19.89
CA ASP A 141 -9.23 -5.88 19.38
C ASP A 141 -9.74 -4.70 18.53
N LEU A 142 -9.46 -3.47 18.98
CA LEU A 142 -9.72 -2.27 18.18
C LEU A 142 -8.99 -2.33 16.83
N ALA A 143 -7.68 -2.59 16.83
CA ALA A 143 -6.88 -2.62 15.61
C ALA A 143 -7.37 -3.69 14.62
N ASP A 144 -7.78 -4.87 15.11
CA ASP A 144 -8.35 -5.92 14.26
C ASP A 144 -9.73 -5.53 13.69
N LYS A 145 -10.58 -4.85 14.47
CA LYS A 145 -11.87 -4.31 14.00
C LYS A 145 -11.69 -3.20 12.97
N VAL A 146 -10.73 -2.31 13.17
CA VAL A 146 -10.36 -1.27 12.18
C VAL A 146 -9.85 -1.93 10.90
N ALA A 147 -8.96 -2.92 11.00
CA ALA A 147 -8.46 -3.66 9.84
C ALA A 147 -9.60 -4.31 9.06
N LYS A 148 -10.54 -4.98 9.75
CA LYS A 148 -11.71 -5.62 9.13
C LYS A 148 -12.58 -4.61 8.38
N ALA A 149 -12.85 -3.45 8.99
CA ALA A 149 -13.60 -2.38 8.35
C ALA A 149 -12.89 -1.87 7.08
N LEU A 150 -11.58 -1.63 7.14
CA LEU A 150 -10.81 -1.14 5.97
C LEU A 150 -10.73 -2.18 4.84
N VAL A 151 -10.58 -3.46 5.18
CA VAL A 151 -10.65 -4.55 4.21
C VAL A 151 -11.99 -4.53 3.48
N ALA A 152 -13.10 -4.34 4.21
CA ALA A 152 -14.43 -4.21 3.59
C ALA A 152 -14.51 -3.00 2.65
N PHE A 153 -13.92 -1.85 2.99
CA PHE A 153 -13.85 -0.69 2.09
C PHE A 153 -13.09 -0.96 0.79
N CYS A 154 -12.14 -1.89 0.82
CA CYS A 154 -11.35 -2.27 -0.35
C CYS A 154 -11.88 -3.51 -1.08
N SER A 155 -12.96 -4.14 -0.62
CA SER A 155 -13.53 -5.34 -1.25
C SER A 155 -15.01 -5.19 -1.61
N GLU A 156 -15.78 -4.40 -0.86
CA GLU A 156 -17.20 -4.18 -1.11
C GLU A 156 -17.43 -3.04 -2.11
N THR A 157 -18.17 -3.32 -3.19
CA THR A 157 -18.38 -2.39 -4.31
C THR A 157 -18.94 -1.04 -3.88
N ALA A 158 -19.94 -1.02 -3.00
CA ALA A 158 -20.57 0.23 -2.55
C ALA A 158 -19.60 1.10 -1.73
N LEU A 159 -18.78 0.49 -0.88
CA LEU A 159 -17.80 1.21 -0.06
C LEU A 159 -16.63 1.73 -0.91
N LYS A 160 -16.21 0.97 -1.93
CA LYS A 160 -15.25 1.44 -2.93
C LYS A 160 -15.74 2.66 -3.69
N GLU A 161 -17.02 2.69 -4.06
CA GLU A 161 -17.60 3.82 -4.80
C GLU A 161 -17.56 5.11 -3.97
N LEU A 162 -17.83 5.03 -2.66
CA LEU A 162 -17.67 6.18 -1.75
C LEU A 162 -16.22 6.71 -1.74
N LEU A 163 -15.24 5.81 -1.69
CA LEU A 163 -13.83 6.18 -1.75
C LEU A 163 -13.46 6.81 -3.09
N SER A 164 -13.98 6.28 -4.20
CA SER A 164 -13.71 6.81 -5.54
C SER A 164 -14.30 8.21 -5.74
N LEU A 165 -15.52 8.44 -5.26
CA LEU A 165 -16.14 9.78 -5.25
C LEU A 165 -15.32 10.77 -4.43
N ARG A 166 -14.79 10.34 -3.27
CA ARG A 166 -13.93 11.19 -2.44
C ARG A 166 -12.61 11.49 -3.13
N ASP A 167 -11.93 10.49 -3.68
CA ASP A 167 -10.67 10.67 -4.41
C ASP A 167 -10.84 11.67 -5.57
N GLY A 168 -11.95 11.60 -6.31
CA GLY A 168 -12.25 12.54 -7.38
C GLY A 168 -12.39 14.01 -6.94
N GLN A 169 -12.66 14.28 -5.65
CA GLN A 169 -12.67 15.63 -5.08
C GLN A 169 -11.27 16.10 -4.63
N LEU A 170 -10.41 15.16 -4.24
CA LEU A 170 -9.06 15.44 -3.74
C LEU A 170 -8.05 15.59 -4.87
N THR A 171 -8.16 14.74 -5.88
CA THR A 171 -7.18 14.60 -6.94
C THR A 171 -7.80 15.07 -8.26
N PRO A 172 -7.44 16.27 -8.77
CA PRO A 172 -7.82 16.62 -10.14
C PRO A 172 -7.21 15.61 -11.11
N PRO A 173 -7.87 15.32 -12.25
CA PRO A 173 -7.32 14.40 -13.23
C PRO A 173 -5.89 14.81 -13.59
N HIS A 174 -4.97 13.84 -13.66
CA HIS A 174 -3.67 14.11 -14.25
C HIS A 174 -3.90 14.75 -15.62
N ALA A 175 -3.36 15.96 -15.82
CA ALA A 175 -3.47 16.64 -17.10
C ALA A 175 -3.02 15.66 -18.18
N ALA A 176 -3.83 15.52 -19.24
CA ALA A 176 -3.47 14.71 -20.39
C ALA A 176 -2.05 15.12 -20.78
N VAL A 177 -1.12 14.17 -20.69
CA VAL A 177 0.28 14.42 -20.97
C VAL A 177 0.33 14.87 -22.43
N GLN A 178 0.65 16.15 -22.65
CA GLN A 178 1.02 16.62 -23.97
C GLN A 178 2.23 15.78 -24.37
N SER A 179 2.13 15.09 -25.51
CA SER A 179 3.16 14.23 -26.05
C SER A 179 4.53 14.93 -25.96
N ALA A 180 5.32 14.56 -24.96
CA ALA A 180 6.73 14.92 -24.94
C ALA A 180 7.39 14.19 -26.12
N GLU A 181 8.41 14.79 -26.72
CA GLU A 181 9.21 14.10 -27.73
C GLU A 181 9.70 12.75 -27.16
N PRO A 182 9.69 11.67 -27.96
CA PRO A 182 10.10 10.36 -27.49
C PRO A 182 11.49 10.44 -26.88
N LEU A 183 11.62 10.11 -25.60
CA LEU A 183 12.93 10.00 -24.99
C LEU A 183 13.66 8.79 -25.61
N PRO A 184 14.91 8.95 -26.09
CA PRO A 184 15.67 7.82 -26.59
C PRO A 184 15.88 6.81 -25.45
N VAL A 185 15.76 5.52 -25.77
CA VAL A 185 16.02 4.45 -24.80
C VAL A 185 17.47 4.52 -24.36
N HIS A 186 17.70 4.55 -23.05
CA HIS A 186 19.03 4.52 -22.46
C HIS A 186 19.76 3.23 -22.87
N ASP A 187 20.98 3.35 -23.40
CA ASP A 187 21.71 2.20 -23.95
C ASP A 187 22.56 1.46 -22.89
N ASP A 188 22.62 1.98 -21.65
CA ASP A 188 23.32 1.26 -20.57
C ASP A 188 22.54 0.03 -20.13
N ASP A 189 23.17 -1.12 -20.34
CA ASP A 189 22.66 -2.45 -20.03
C ASP A 189 23.46 -3.09 -18.87
N LYS A 190 24.29 -2.32 -18.16
CA LYS A 190 25.10 -2.82 -17.02
C LYS A 190 24.25 -3.16 -15.80
N TRP A 191 23.13 -2.46 -15.61
CA TRP A 191 22.29 -2.58 -14.42
C TRP A 191 20.89 -3.07 -14.75
N VAL A 192 20.39 -3.96 -13.91
CA VAL A 192 19.02 -4.47 -13.95
C VAL A 192 18.29 -4.05 -12.68
N LEU A 193 17.09 -3.49 -12.83
CA LEU A 193 16.23 -3.18 -11.70
C LEU A 193 15.41 -4.41 -11.33
N LEU A 194 15.34 -4.75 -10.05
CA LEU A 194 14.34 -5.64 -9.47
C LEU A 194 13.40 -4.82 -8.58
N GLY A 195 12.22 -4.52 -9.09
CA GLY A 195 11.18 -3.74 -8.43
C GLY A 195 10.13 -4.63 -7.75
N GLY A 196 9.81 -4.35 -6.48
CA GLY A 196 8.73 -5.02 -5.76
C GLY A 196 7.58 -4.08 -5.37
N ALA A 197 6.63 -4.62 -4.60
CA ALA A 197 5.39 -3.92 -4.26
C ALA A 197 5.63 -2.59 -3.51
N GLY A 198 6.78 -2.45 -2.85
CA GLY A 198 7.22 -1.20 -2.22
C GLY A 198 7.24 0.01 -3.16
N LEU A 199 7.45 -0.19 -4.46
CA LEU A 199 7.38 0.88 -5.46
C LEU A 199 5.94 1.31 -5.75
N SER A 200 5.00 0.36 -5.82
CA SER A 200 3.61 0.62 -6.19
C SER A 200 2.72 1.04 -5.01
N ILE A 201 3.14 0.77 -3.77
CA ILE A 201 2.38 1.16 -2.57
C ILE A 201 2.21 2.68 -2.48
N SER A 202 3.22 3.48 -2.82
CA SER A 202 3.10 4.95 -2.83
C SER A 202 2.26 5.48 -4.01
N ALA A 203 2.09 4.69 -5.07
CA ALA A 203 1.19 4.96 -6.18
C ALA A 203 -0.27 4.60 -5.87
N GLY A 204 -0.56 3.99 -4.72
CA GLY A 204 -1.91 3.64 -4.27
C GLY A 204 -2.29 2.17 -4.42
N TYR A 205 -1.42 1.31 -4.95
CA TYR A 205 -1.73 -0.13 -5.01
C TYR A 205 -1.75 -0.77 -3.62
N PRO A 206 -2.63 -1.77 -3.40
CA PRO A 206 -2.72 -2.48 -2.13
C PRO A 206 -1.42 -3.20 -1.80
N THR A 207 -1.12 -3.31 -0.51
CA THR A 207 -0.04 -4.17 -0.03
C THR A 207 -0.42 -5.65 -0.20
N ALA A 208 0.57 -6.54 -0.26
CA ALA A 208 0.33 -7.98 -0.18
C ALA A 208 -0.49 -8.35 1.07
N ASN A 209 -0.22 -7.68 2.21
CA ASN A 209 -0.94 -7.91 3.46
C ASN A 209 -2.43 -7.57 3.36
N LEU A 210 -2.79 -6.49 2.65
CA LEU A 210 -4.19 -6.14 2.42
C LEU A 210 -4.89 -7.20 1.55
N ILE A 211 -4.21 -7.70 0.51
CA ILE A 211 -4.76 -8.77 -0.34
C ILE A 211 -4.93 -10.06 0.48
N ILE A 212 -3.91 -10.48 1.23
CA ILE A 212 -3.98 -11.62 2.15
C ILE A 212 -5.16 -11.48 3.10
N SER A 213 -5.29 -10.33 3.76
CA SER A 213 -6.36 -10.07 4.73
C SER A 213 -7.73 -10.13 4.08
N SER A 214 -7.85 -9.66 2.83
CA SER A 214 -9.11 -9.67 2.08
C SER A 214 -9.53 -11.07 1.65
N LEU A 215 -8.59 -11.88 1.15
CA LEU A 215 -8.87 -13.28 0.80
C LEU A 215 -9.18 -14.11 2.06
N ALA A 216 -8.39 -13.92 3.13
CA ALA A 216 -8.55 -14.67 4.36
C ALA A 216 -9.84 -14.32 5.11
N ALA A 217 -10.29 -13.06 5.06
CA ALA A 217 -11.58 -12.67 5.65
C ALA A 217 -12.77 -13.41 5.00
N GLN A 218 -12.64 -13.82 3.73
CA GLN A 218 -13.67 -14.60 3.03
C GLN A 218 -13.59 -16.11 3.31
N LEU A 219 -12.44 -16.62 3.74
CA LEU A 219 -12.25 -18.03 4.12
C LEU A 219 -12.55 -18.26 5.61
N TRP A 220 -12.09 -17.33 6.44
CA TRP A 220 -12.08 -17.44 7.90
C TRP A 220 -12.55 -16.11 8.53
N PRO A 221 -13.84 -15.74 8.39
CA PRO A 221 -14.37 -14.45 8.82
C PRO A 221 -14.28 -14.20 10.34
N ASP A 222 -14.11 -15.28 11.12
CA ASP A 222 -14.01 -15.28 12.59
C ASP A 222 -12.56 -15.28 13.10
N VAL A 223 -11.56 -15.40 12.21
CA VAL A 223 -10.15 -15.38 12.59
C VAL A 223 -9.63 -13.95 12.51
N ALA A 224 -8.95 -13.50 13.57
CA ALA A 224 -8.33 -12.18 13.57
C ALA A 224 -7.28 -12.07 12.46
N ALA A 225 -7.31 -10.96 11.71
CA ALA A 225 -6.36 -10.72 10.63
C ALA A 225 -4.90 -10.88 11.12
N SER A 226 -4.61 -10.48 12.37
CA SER A 226 -3.28 -10.64 12.99
C SER A 226 -2.75 -12.05 13.00
N ASP A 227 -3.63 -13.03 13.17
CA ASP A 227 -3.25 -14.42 13.30
C ASP A 227 -3.02 -15.06 11.92
N ILE A 228 -3.52 -14.43 10.86
CA ILE A 228 -3.38 -14.91 9.48
C ILE A 228 -1.99 -14.52 8.94
N TYR A 229 -1.67 -13.22 8.87
CA TYR A 229 -0.45 -12.75 8.21
C TYR A 229 0.85 -13.06 8.98
N THR A 230 0.75 -13.44 10.26
CA THR A 230 1.90 -13.92 11.04
C THR A 230 2.22 -15.40 10.78
N ARG A 231 1.28 -16.15 10.19
CA ARG A 231 1.36 -17.60 10.02
C ARG A 231 1.48 -18.06 8.59
N TYR A 232 0.85 -17.34 7.66
CA TYR A 232 0.71 -17.77 6.27
C TYR A 232 1.30 -16.74 5.31
N SER A 233 1.94 -17.23 4.25
CA SER A 233 2.34 -16.41 3.11
C SER A 233 1.16 -16.13 2.18
N PHE A 234 1.36 -15.21 1.23
CA PHE A 234 0.37 -14.92 0.19
C PHE A 234 0.00 -16.15 -0.62
N ASP A 235 1.00 -16.92 -1.06
CA ASP A 235 0.82 -18.06 -1.94
C ASP A 235 0.13 -19.25 -1.26
N GLU A 236 0.30 -19.40 0.05
CA GLU A 236 -0.45 -20.35 0.87
C GLU A 236 -1.93 -19.95 0.97
N VAL A 237 -2.22 -18.70 1.36
CA VAL A 237 -3.61 -18.21 1.48
C VAL A 237 -4.33 -18.26 0.14
N ALA A 238 -3.66 -17.88 -0.95
CA ALA A 238 -4.20 -17.99 -2.30
C ALA A 238 -4.50 -19.45 -2.66
N GLY A 239 -3.63 -20.40 -2.31
CA GLY A 239 -3.85 -21.83 -2.53
C GLY A 239 -5.05 -22.38 -1.75
N TYR A 240 -5.21 -21.98 -0.48
CA TYR A 240 -6.40 -22.33 0.31
C TYR A 240 -7.67 -21.73 -0.28
N TYR A 241 -7.60 -20.47 -0.73
CA TYR A 241 -8.72 -19.79 -1.37
C TYR A 241 -9.15 -20.51 -2.64
N GLU A 242 -8.20 -20.77 -3.55
CA GLU A 242 -8.45 -21.51 -4.79
C GLU A 242 -9.05 -22.89 -4.54
N SER A 243 -8.58 -23.60 -3.51
CA SER A 243 -9.09 -24.92 -3.16
C SER A 243 -10.55 -24.91 -2.68
N GLN A 244 -10.99 -23.83 -2.05
CA GLN A 244 -12.36 -23.71 -1.52
C GLN A 244 -13.33 -23.01 -2.48
N ARG A 245 -12.86 -22.02 -3.24
CA ARG A 245 -13.68 -21.10 -4.05
C ARG A 245 -13.47 -21.26 -5.56
N GLY A 246 -12.39 -21.92 -5.97
CA GLY A 246 -12.00 -22.12 -7.37
C GLY A 246 -11.05 -21.03 -7.91
N ARG A 247 -10.39 -21.35 -9.03
CA ARG A 247 -9.41 -20.47 -9.71
C ARG A 247 -10.04 -19.16 -10.17
N ASP A 248 -11.18 -19.24 -10.85
CA ASP A 248 -11.84 -18.07 -11.41
C ASP A 248 -12.21 -17.06 -10.33
N ALA A 249 -12.71 -17.53 -9.18
CA ALA A 249 -13.02 -16.69 -8.03
C ALA A 249 -11.76 -15.99 -7.48
N LEU A 250 -10.65 -16.73 -7.31
CA LEU A 250 -9.38 -16.15 -6.87
C LEU A 250 -8.91 -15.05 -7.82
N LEU A 251 -8.94 -15.31 -9.13
CA LEU A 251 -8.52 -14.35 -10.15
C LEU A 251 -9.40 -13.10 -10.15
N GLN A 252 -10.73 -13.25 -10.09
CA GLN A 252 -11.64 -12.11 -10.07
C GLN A 252 -11.51 -11.27 -8.79
N ASP A 253 -11.35 -11.91 -7.63
CA ASP A 253 -11.19 -11.19 -6.36
C ASP A 253 -9.85 -10.45 -6.28
N VAL A 254 -8.76 -11.06 -6.75
CA VAL A 254 -7.46 -10.37 -6.84
C VAL A 254 -7.54 -9.23 -7.85
N LYS A 255 -8.20 -9.42 -9.00
CA LYS A 255 -8.45 -8.32 -9.96
C LYS A 255 -9.24 -7.20 -9.31
N ALA A 256 -10.31 -7.51 -8.58
CA ALA A 256 -11.12 -6.52 -7.90
C ALA A 256 -10.27 -5.76 -6.86
N LEU A 257 -9.42 -6.43 -6.08
CA LEU A 257 -8.56 -5.76 -5.09
C LEU A 257 -7.51 -4.84 -5.73
N LEU A 258 -6.99 -5.22 -6.89
CA LEU A 258 -6.04 -4.40 -7.67
C LEU A 258 -6.74 -3.29 -8.48
N ASP A 259 -8.04 -3.40 -8.72
CA ASP A 259 -8.91 -2.32 -9.19
C ASP A 259 -9.24 -1.39 -8.03
N THR A 260 -8.30 -0.48 -7.77
CA THR A 260 -8.29 0.40 -6.61
C THR A 260 -9.38 1.48 -6.72
N PRO A 261 -10.02 1.86 -5.60
CA PRO A 261 -11.04 2.90 -5.64
C PRO A 261 -10.47 4.28 -6.02
N GLN A 262 -9.23 4.56 -5.65
CA GLN A 262 -8.50 5.76 -6.05
C GLN A 262 -7.76 5.57 -7.37
N LYS A 263 -7.54 6.66 -8.10
CA LYS A 263 -6.76 6.63 -9.33
C LYS A 263 -5.27 6.42 -9.04
N VAL A 264 -4.74 5.31 -9.54
CA VAL A 264 -3.31 4.99 -9.48
C VAL A 264 -2.55 5.64 -10.63
N TRP A 265 -1.36 6.16 -10.35
CA TRP A 265 -0.48 6.77 -11.35
C TRP A 265 0.98 6.43 -11.05
N PRO A 266 1.86 6.28 -12.07
CA PRO A 266 3.26 5.97 -11.83
C PRO A 266 3.91 7.06 -10.97
N THR A 267 4.61 6.66 -9.92
CA THR A 267 5.41 7.58 -9.11
C THR A 267 6.67 8.05 -9.86
N GLU A 268 7.35 9.05 -9.32
CA GLU A 268 8.65 9.50 -9.83
C GLU A 268 9.66 8.34 -9.94
N ALA A 269 9.68 7.42 -8.96
CA ALA A 269 10.49 6.20 -9.06
C ALA A 269 10.22 5.38 -10.32
N HIS A 270 8.96 5.22 -10.75
CA HIS A 270 8.64 4.48 -11.97
C HIS A 270 9.16 5.20 -13.21
N PHE A 271 8.95 6.52 -13.29
CA PHE A 271 9.47 7.35 -14.38
C PHE A 271 11.00 7.30 -14.47
N GLU A 272 11.69 7.40 -13.34
CA GLU A 272 13.14 7.34 -13.30
C GLU A 272 13.66 5.93 -13.61
N ALA A 273 12.95 4.88 -13.16
CA ALA A 273 13.30 3.51 -13.47
C ALA A 273 13.27 3.24 -14.99
N VAL A 274 12.20 3.60 -15.69
CA VAL A 274 12.07 3.32 -17.14
C VAL A 274 13.05 4.13 -17.99
N LYS A 275 13.52 5.27 -17.48
CA LYS A 275 14.57 6.09 -18.13
C LYS A 275 15.97 5.54 -17.92
N LYS A 276 16.24 4.89 -16.78
CA LYS A 276 17.60 4.52 -16.35
C LYS A 276 17.94 3.05 -16.55
N PHE A 277 16.93 2.18 -16.66
CA PHE A 277 17.12 0.73 -16.77
C PHE A 277 16.53 0.20 -18.07
N LYS A 278 17.36 -0.46 -18.86
CA LYS A 278 16.93 -1.18 -20.05
C LYS A 278 16.17 -2.48 -19.73
N THR A 279 16.47 -3.08 -18.59
CA THR A 279 15.83 -4.30 -18.11
C THR A 279 15.29 -4.07 -16.69
N ILE A 280 13.99 -4.29 -16.52
CA ILE A 280 13.27 -4.17 -15.26
C ILE A 280 12.61 -5.52 -14.98
N LEU A 281 13.00 -6.18 -13.90
CA LEU A 281 12.30 -7.33 -13.34
C LEU A 281 11.34 -6.84 -12.26
N THR A 282 10.14 -7.42 -12.20
CA THR A 282 9.21 -7.12 -11.12
C THR A 282 8.34 -8.32 -10.75
N THR A 283 7.95 -8.41 -9.49
CA THR A 283 6.91 -9.32 -8.99
C THR A 283 5.53 -8.64 -8.90
N ASN A 284 5.44 -7.37 -9.27
CA ASN A 284 4.21 -6.60 -9.22
C ASN A 284 3.28 -6.98 -10.38
N TYR A 285 1.98 -7.05 -10.08
CA TYR A 285 0.94 -7.35 -11.07
C TYR A 285 0.48 -6.10 -11.83
N ASP A 286 0.61 -4.92 -11.21
CA ASP A 286 0.19 -3.62 -11.75
C ASP A 286 0.95 -3.21 -13.01
N GLN A 287 0.41 -2.24 -13.76
CA GLN A 287 0.98 -1.78 -15.03
C GLN A 287 1.75 -0.46 -14.92
N LEU A 288 2.28 -0.10 -13.75
CA LEU A 288 2.85 1.24 -13.54
C LEU A 288 4.13 1.49 -14.34
N PHE A 289 4.96 0.47 -14.57
CA PHE A 289 6.13 0.63 -15.44
C PHE A 289 5.72 0.80 -16.90
N GLU A 290 4.75 0.02 -17.36
CA GLU A 290 4.18 0.11 -18.70
C GLU A 290 3.58 1.50 -18.94
N LEU A 291 2.80 2.00 -17.97
CA LEU A 291 2.22 3.33 -18.02
C LEU A 291 3.28 4.44 -17.96
N ALA A 292 4.36 4.27 -17.18
CA ALA A 292 5.49 5.19 -17.18
C ALA A 292 6.21 5.24 -18.54
N CYS A 293 6.42 4.08 -19.17
CA CYS A 293 6.97 3.99 -20.53
C CYS A 293 6.08 4.69 -21.55
N MET A 294 4.78 4.36 -21.58
CA MET A 294 3.80 4.98 -22.48
C MET A 294 3.76 6.49 -22.33
N THR A 295 3.72 6.97 -21.08
CA THR A 295 3.67 8.40 -20.75
C THR A 295 4.96 9.13 -21.16
N SER A 296 6.10 8.45 -21.09
CA SER A 296 7.41 9.02 -21.44
C SER A 296 7.78 8.84 -22.92
N GLY A 297 6.90 8.23 -23.73
CA GLY A 297 7.20 7.89 -25.13
C GLY A 297 8.33 6.86 -25.30
N ILE A 298 8.61 6.05 -24.28
CA ILE A 298 9.68 5.05 -24.26
C ILE A 298 9.13 3.72 -24.79
N PRO A 299 9.66 3.17 -25.89
CA PRO A 299 9.28 1.84 -26.38
C PRO A 299 9.61 0.76 -25.34
N TYR A 300 8.68 -0.17 -25.13
CA TYR A 300 8.85 -1.25 -24.17
C TYR A 300 8.27 -2.58 -24.67
N VAL A 301 8.67 -3.66 -24.03
CA VAL A 301 8.12 -5.01 -24.21
C VAL A 301 7.85 -5.62 -22.84
N VAL A 302 6.69 -6.26 -22.68
CA VAL A 302 6.31 -7.00 -21.47
C VAL A 302 6.57 -8.48 -21.70
N ILE A 303 7.26 -9.12 -20.76
CA ILE A 303 7.62 -10.54 -20.80
C ILE A 303 7.11 -11.21 -19.52
N THR A 304 6.41 -12.33 -19.65
CA THR A 304 5.84 -13.08 -18.51
C THR A 304 6.24 -14.55 -18.59
N PRO A 305 6.04 -15.36 -17.52
CA PRO A 305 6.23 -16.80 -17.58
C PRO A 305 5.36 -17.48 -18.65
N SER A 306 4.18 -16.93 -18.95
CA SER A 306 3.25 -17.47 -19.95
C SER A 306 3.65 -17.14 -21.40
N ASP A 307 4.41 -16.06 -21.59
CA ASP A 307 4.90 -15.60 -22.90
C ASP A 307 6.40 -15.28 -22.84
N PRO A 308 7.26 -16.31 -22.67
CA PRO A 308 8.71 -16.12 -22.62
C PRO A 308 9.24 -15.76 -24.01
N LYS A 309 9.78 -14.55 -24.15
CA LYS A 309 10.36 -14.03 -25.39
C LYS A 309 11.63 -13.23 -25.12
N PRO A 310 12.57 -13.16 -26.08
CA PRO A 310 13.82 -12.44 -25.88
C PRO A 310 13.59 -10.93 -25.77
N PRO A 311 14.46 -10.20 -25.03
CA PRO A 311 14.50 -8.73 -25.05
C PRO A 311 14.64 -8.18 -26.48
N GLU A 312 13.94 -7.08 -26.76
CA GLU A 312 13.99 -6.41 -28.06
C GLU A 312 14.98 -5.23 -28.05
N LYS A 313 15.75 -5.07 -29.12
CA LYS A 313 16.70 -3.95 -29.24
C LYS A 313 15.94 -2.62 -29.31
N GLY A 314 16.40 -1.63 -28.53
CA GLY A 314 15.80 -0.30 -28.50
C GLY A 314 14.48 -0.23 -27.74
N LYS A 315 14.16 -1.23 -26.92
CA LYS A 315 13.00 -1.25 -26.02
C LYS A 315 13.43 -1.55 -24.59
N VAL A 316 12.71 -0.98 -23.62
CA VAL A 316 12.81 -1.40 -22.22
C VAL A 316 12.10 -2.75 -22.06
N SER A 317 12.79 -3.72 -21.46
CA SER A 317 12.22 -5.04 -21.16
C SER A 317 11.65 -5.06 -19.75
N ILE A 318 10.33 -5.14 -19.64
CA ILE A 318 9.60 -5.27 -18.37
C ILE A 318 9.26 -6.75 -18.17
N ILE A 319 10.02 -7.42 -17.33
CA ILE A 319 9.90 -8.86 -17.07
C ILE A 319 9.10 -9.07 -15.78
N LYS A 320 7.86 -9.52 -15.90
CA LYS A 320 6.92 -9.67 -14.79
C LYS A 320 6.88 -11.13 -14.33
N LEU A 321 7.62 -11.41 -13.26
CA LEU A 321 7.93 -12.75 -12.78
C LEU A 321 6.69 -13.54 -12.33
N SER A 322 5.63 -12.83 -11.92
CA SER A 322 4.40 -13.41 -11.39
C SER A 322 3.18 -13.16 -12.30
N GLY A 323 3.39 -12.71 -13.54
CA GLY A 323 2.30 -12.34 -14.47
C GLY A 323 1.87 -10.88 -14.36
N THR A 324 0.73 -10.56 -14.97
CA THR A 324 0.22 -9.18 -15.09
C THR A 324 -1.30 -9.12 -14.99
N ILE A 325 -1.83 -8.05 -14.39
CA ILE A 325 -3.29 -7.86 -14.28
C ILE A 325 -3.98 -7.62 -15.64
N SER A 326 -3.23 -7.19 -16.66
CA SER A 326 -3.76 -7.02 -18.02
C SER A 326 -4.11 -8.35 -18.69
N GLU A 327 -3.56 -9.45 -18.19
CA GLU A 327 -3.78 -10.80 -18.70
C GLU A 327 -4.03 -11.71 -17.49
N LEU A 328 -5.29 -11.82 -17.07
CA LEU A 328 -5.62 -12.40 -15.78
C LEU A 328 -5.15 -13.85 -15.60
N GLU A 329 -5.21 -14.65 -16.67
CA GLU A 329 -4.71 -16.03 -16.70
C GLU A 329 -3.18 -16.15 -16.55
N SER A 330 -2.45 -15.04 -16.77
CA SER A 330 -1.00 -14.99 -16.57
C SER A 330 -0.61 -14.89 -15.10
N LEU A 331 -1.52 -14.51 -14.20
CA LEU A 331 -1.23 -14.33 -12.78
C LEU A 331 -0.75 -15.64 -12.15
N ARG A 332 0.29 -15.54 -11.30
CA ARG A 332 0.88 -16.65 -10.56
C ARG A 332 0.78 -16.34 -9.08
N LEU A 333 -0.25 -16.88 -8.45
CA LEU A 333 -0.72 -16.48 -7.13
C LEU A 333 -0.46 -17.54 -6.07
N THR A 334 -0.55 -18.82 -6.43
CA THR A 334 -0.46 -19.95 -5.48
C THR A 334 0.93 -20.57 -5.43
N ALA A 335 1.21 -21.36 -4.40
CA ALA A 335 2.47 -22.11 -4.31
C ALA A 335 2.69 -23.03 -5.53
N LYS A 336 1.60 -23.62 -6.04
CA LYS A 336 1.61 -24.44 -7.27
C LYS A 336 2.00 -23.61 -8.49
N ASP A 337 1.38 -22.44 -8.68
CA ASP A 337 1.73 -21.53 -9.78
C ASP A 337 3.22 -21.16 -9.75
N LEU A 338 3.76 -20.86 -8.57
CA LEU A 338 5.17 -20.48 -8.41
C LEU A 338 6.11 -21.66 -8.69
N GLN A 339 5.73 -22.89 -8.36
CA GLN A 339 6.48 -24.09 -8.73
C GLN A 339 6.51 -24.28 -10.25
N GLU A 340 5.38 -24.05 -10.94
CA GLU A 340 5.31 -24.12 -12.40
C GLU A 340 6.21 -23.05 -13.05
N VAL A 341 6.23 -21.83 -12.51
CA VAL A 341 7.19 -20.79 -12.95
C VAL A 341 8.62 -21.28 -12.78
N MET A 342 8.97 -21.82 -11.61
CA MET A 342 10.33 -22.33 -11.35
C MET A 342 10.72 -23.50 -12.27
N ALA A 343 9.77 -24.32 -12.70
CA ALA A 343 10.00 -25.41 -13.64
C ALA A 343 10.07 -24.96 -15.11
N ASN A 344 9.67 -23.73 -15.43
CA ASN A 344 9.67 -23.21 -16.80
C ASN A 344 11.09 -22.90 -17.30
N GLU A 345 11.71 -23.88 -17.98
CA GLU A 345 13.07 -23.76 -18.50
C GLU A 345 13.23 -22.66 -19.56
N ALA A 346 12.23 -22.45 -20.40
CA ALA A 346 12.28 -21.42 -21.45
C ALA A 346 12.34 -20.02 -20.84
N PHE A 347 11.47 -19.76 -19.85
CA PHE A 347 11.46 -18.51 -19.11
C PHE A 347 12.76 -18.29 -18.34
N PHE A 348 13.25 -19.30 -17.63
CA PHE A 348 14.50 -19.18 -16.88
C PHE A 348 15.73 -19.02 -17.78
N ARG A 349 15.74 -19.63 -18.98
CA ARG A 349 16.80 -19.40 -19.97
C ARG A 349 16.83 -17.93 -20.42
N MET A 350 15.66 -17.35 -20.68
CA MET A 350 15.51 -15.94 -21.03
C MET A 350 15.93 -15.02 -19.87
N LEU A 351 15.55 -15.33 -18.64
CA LEU A 351 15.98 -14.58 -17.44
C LEU A 351 17.50 -14.59 -17.30
N LYS A 352 18.13 -15.76 -17.43
CA LYS A 352 19.59 -15.90 -17.36
C LYS A 352 20.27 -15.01 -18.40
N GLN A 353 19.80 -15.01 -19.65
CA GLN A 353 20.34 -14.15 -20.71
C GLN A 353 20.16 -12.65 -20.41
N SER A 354 19.03 -12.28 -19.80
CA SER A 354 18.70 -10.89 -19.45
C SER A 354 19.48 -10.38 -18.24
N LEU A 355 20.05 -11.26 -17.42
CA LEU A 355 20.76 -10.93 -16.18
C LEU A 355 22.28 -11.19 -16.26
N ALA A 356 22.73 -12.10 -17.13
CA ALA A 356 24.12 -12.51 -17.21
C ALA A 356 25.08 -11.33 -17.41
N GLY A 357 26.11 -11.26 -16.57
CA GLY A 357 27.14 -10.22 -16.64
C GLY A 357 26.72 -8.84 -16.15
N ARG A 358 25.46 -8.67 -15.70
CA ARG A 358 24.91 -7.39 -15.23
C ARG A 358 24.87 -7.33 -13.71
N LYS A 359 24.91 -6.12 -13.17
CA LYS A 359 24.66 -5.84 -11.75
C LYS A 359 23.16 -5.68 -11.49
N VAL A 360 22.71 -5.95 -10.27
CA VAL A 360 21.30 -5.84 -9.89
C VAL A 360 21.10 -4.72 -8.87
N VAL A 361 20.06 -3.92 -9.06
CA VAL A 361 19.53 -3.00 -8.04
C VAL A 361 18.16 -3.48 -7.61
N VAL A 362 17.98 -3.76 -6.33
CA VAL A 362 16.72 -4.22 -5.75
C VAL A 362 16.06 -3.04 -5.03
N VAL A 363 14.82 -2.71 -5.40
CA VAL A 363 14.07 -1.58 -4.82
C VAL A 363 12.65 -2.01 -4.48
N GLY A 364 12.24 -1.78 -3.23
CA GLY A 364 10.86 -2.07 -2.79
C GLY A 364 10.49 -3.55 -2.78
N HIS A 365 11.47 -4.46 -2.82
CA HIS A 365 11.27 -5.91 -2.85
C HIS A 365 11.91 -6.58 -1.63
N ALA A 366 11.20 -7.49 -0.97
CA ALA A 366 11.67 -8.13 0.28
C ALA A 366 12.63 -9.32 0.07
N LEU A 367 12.79 -9.79 -1.17
CA LEU A 367 13.63 -10.94 -1.57
C LEU A 367 13.28 -12.23 -0.82
N ARG A 368 11.98 -12.52 -0.68
CA ARG A 368 11.49 -13.75 -0.03
C ARG A 368 10.99 -14.79 -1.02
N ASP A 369 10.65 -14.36 -2.23
CA ASP A 369 10.03 -15.20 -3.24
C ASP A 369 11.02 -16.21 -3.85
N ALA A 370 10.69 -17.50 -3.76
CA ALA A 370 11.58 -18.58 -4.18
C ALA A 370 12.01 -18.48 -5.66
N HIS A 371 11.09 -18.09 -6.55
CA HIS A 371 11.37 -17.94 -7.98
C HIS A 371 12.29 -16.75 -8.28
N VAL A 372 12.20 -15.65 -7.52
CA VAL A 372 13.15 -14.52 -7.59
C VAL A 372 14.53 -14.96 -7.13
N LEU A 373 14.60 -15.66 -5.99
CA LEU A 373 15.87 -16.15 -5.43
C LEU A 373 16.56 -17.12 -6.38
N LYS A 374 15.80 -18.01 -7.03
CA LYS A 374 16.29 -18.89 -8.10
C LYS A 374 16.84 -18.09 -9.26
N ALA A 375 16.10 -17.07 -9.73
CA ALA A 375 16.52 -16.22 -10.84
C ALA A 375 17.85 -15.52 -10.52
N LEU A 376 17.99 -14.92 -9.34
CA LEU A 376 19.24 -14.26 -8.95
C LEU A 376 20.41 -15.25 -8.79
N THR A 377 20.16 -16.43 -8.21
CA THR A 377 21.22 -17.44 -7.97
C THR A 377 21.76 -18.03 -9.27
N GLU A 378 20.88 -18.33 -10.23
CA GLU A 378 21.27 -19.10 -11.42
C GLU A 378 21.64 -18.23 -12.63
N SER A 379 21.55 -16.90 -12.52
CA SER A 379 21.71 -16.00 -13.67
C SER A 379 23.10 -15.40 -13.86
N GLY A 380 24.07 -15.76 -13.01
CA GLY A 380 25.45 -15.29 -13.19
C GLY A 380 25.56 -13.76 -13.20
N ILE A 381 24.85 -13.11 -12.27
CA ILE A 381 24.95 -11.66 -12.05
C ILE A 381 26.40 -11.28 -11.70
N SER A 382 26.84 -10.11 -12.15
CA SER A 382 28.22 -9.63 -12.00
C SER A 382 28.34 -8.58 -10.92
N GLY A 383 29.47 -8.57 -10.21
CA GLY A 383 29.87 -7.50 -9.30
C GLY A 383 28.95 -7.32 -8.08
N PRO A 384 29.20 -6.28 -7.24
CA PRO A 384 28.31 -5.94 -6.16
C PRO A 384 27.05 -5.25 -6.71
N GLY A 385 25.89 -5.75 -6.34
CA GLY A 385 24.61 -5.09 -6.59
C GLY A 385 24.20 -4.21 -5.41
N LEU A 386 23.00 -3.61 -5.50
CA LEU A 386 22.45 -2.71 -4.49
C LEU A 386 21.10 -3.22 -3.98
N TYR A 387 20.86 -3.07 -2.68
CA TYR A 387 19.56 -3.31 -2.04
C TYR A 387 19.09 -2.04 -1.35
N VAL A 388 18.01 -1.45 -1.85
CA VAL A 388 17.50 -0.15 -1.41
C VAL A 388 16.30 -0.36 -0.51
N SER A 389 16.47 -0.06 0.77
CA SER A 389 15.39 -0.10 1.75
C SER A 389 15.65 0.93 2.85
N PRO A 390 14.66 1.75 3.25
CA PRO A 390 14.79 2.65 4.39
C PRO A 390 15.13 1.92 5.70
N ASN A 391 14.66 0.68 5.82
CA ASN A 391 14.91 -0.18 6.98
C ASN A 391 15.15 -1.62 6.47
N PRO A 392 16.41 -2.03 6.24
CA PRO A 392 16.74 -3.33 5.65
C PRO A 392 16.37 -4.52 6.55
N GLY A 393 16.05 -4.31 7.83
CA GLY A 393 15.73 -5.39 8.77
C GLY A 393 16.96 -6.19 9.20
N PRO A 394 16.88 -6.94 10.30
CA PRO A 394 18.06 -7.52 10.97
C PRO A 394 18.70 -8.71 10.22
N ALA A 395 17.95 -9.39 9.36
CA ALA A 395 18.43 -10.55 8.60
C ALA A 395 18.84 -10.21 7.15
N ALA A 396 18.79 -8.92 6.78
CA ALA A 396 19.19 -8.49 5.45
C ALA A 396 20.65 -8.82 5.17
N ASP A 397 21.57 -8.54 6.10
CA ASP A 397 23.01 -8.71 5.84
C ASP A 397 23.38 -10.13 5.41
N ILE A 398 22.77 -11.16 6.02
CA ILE A 398 22.98 -12.57 5.65
C ILE A 398 22.40 -12.88 4.27
N THR A 399 21.16 -12.47 4.03
CA THR A 399 20.45 -12.75 2.77
C THR A 399 21.11 -12.03 1.61
N LEU A 400 21.50 -10.77 1.81
CA LEU A 400 22.08 -9.89 0.79
C LEU A 400 23.53 -10.27 0.47
N HIS A 401 24.32 -10.71 1.46
CA HIS A 401 25.68 -11.20 1.20
C HIS A 401 25.68 -12.42 0.26
N ARG A 402 24.67 -13.29 0.32
CA ARG A 402 24.53 -14.42 -0.61
C ARG A 402 24.44 -13.98 -2.08
N PHE A 403 23.88 -12.80 -2.33
CA PHE A 403 23.68 -12.23 -3.67
C PHE A 403 24.67 -11.10 -3.98
N ASN A 404 25.69 -10.88 -3.14
CA ASN A 404 26.63 -9.78 -3.24
C ASN A 404 25.94 -8.39 -3.33
N LEU A 405 24.85 -8.20 -2.59
CA LEU A 405 24.08 -6.95 -2.56
C LEU A 405 24.53 -6.07 -1.40
N GLN A 406 24.82 -4.80 -1.69
CA GLN A 406 25.14 -3.79 -0.68
C GLN A 406 23.90 -2.99 -0.30
N VAL A 407 23.66 -2.83 1.00
CA VAL A 407 22.53 -2.06 1.51
C VAL A 407 22.71 -0.57 1.24
N LYS A 408 21.64 0.07 0.76
CA LYS A 408 21.49 1.53 0.68
C LYS A 408 20.25 1.95 1.50
N PRO A 409 20.45 2.53 2.70
CA PRO A 409 19.36 2.89 3.59
C PRO A 409 18.64 4.17 3.14
N GLN A 410 17.82 4.07 2.08
CA GLN A 410 17.16 5.21 1.45
C GLN A 410 15.76 4.81 0.95
N LYS A 411 14.86 5.80 0.82
CA LYS A 411 13.57 5.64 0.12
C LYS A 411 13.77 5.42 -1.38
N ALA A 412 12.88 4.64 -1.98
CA ALA A 412 12.93 4.27 -3.40
C ALA A 412 12.96 5.49 -4.34
N ASP A 413 12.05 6.45 -4.15
CA ASP A 413 11.97 7.66 -4.98
C ASP A 413 13.28 8.46 -4.95
N ALA A 414 13.81 8.70 -3.74
CA ALA A 414 15.04 9.46 -3.55
C ALA A 414 16.26 8.74 -4.16
N PHE A 415 16.33 7.41 -4.00
CA PHE A 415 17.41 6.63 -4.62
C PHE A 415 17.33 6.68 -6.14
N LEU A 416 16.17 6.34 -6.73
CA LEU A 416 16.00 6.26 -8.17
C LEU A 416 16.19 7.62 -8.85
N ALA A 417 15.79 8.72 -8.21
CA ALA A 417 16.09 10.07 -8.69
C ALA A 417 17.60 10.35 -8.78
N SER A 418 18.36 10.01 -7.72
CA SER A 418 19.81 10.24 -7.67
C SER A 418 20.68 9.17 -8.38
N PHE A 419 20.11 8.01 -8.72
CA PHE A 419 20.86 6.90 -9.28
C PHE A 419 21.40 7.25 -10.67
N ASN A 420 22.71 7.13 -10.83
CA ASN A 420 23.38 7.30 -12.11
C ASN A 420 24.18 6.02 -12.43
N PRO A 421 23.80 5.25 -13.45
CA PRO A 421 24.41 3.95 -13.75
C PRO A 421 25.90 4.05 -14.14
N ASP A 422 26.38 5.22 -14.58
CA ASP A 422 27.77 5.45 -14.99
C ASP A 422 28.72 5.88 -13.86
N VAL A 423 28.19 6.33 -12.71
CA VAL A 423 28.99 6.91 -11.61
C VAL A 423 29.15 5.96 -10.43
N VAL A 424 28.34 4.89 -10.35
CA VAL A 424 28.36 3.93 -9.25
C VAL A 424 29.57 2.98 -9.38
N MET A 425 30.72 3.42 -8.84
CA MET A 425 31.88 2.57 -8.54
C MET A 425 31.70 1.85 -7.21
#